data_AF-A0A9W3AMP8-F1
#
_entry.id   AF-A0A9W3AMP8-F1
#
_cell.length_a   1.000
_cell.length_b   1.000
_cell.length_c   1.000
_cell.angle_alpha   90.00
_cell.angle_beta   90.00
_cell.angle_gamma   90.00
#
_symmetry.space_group_name_H-M   'P 1'
#
loop_
_entity.id
_entity.type
_entity.pdbx_description
1 polymer ?
#
loop_
_entity_poly.entity_id
_entity_poly.type
_entity_poly.pdbx_seq_one_letter_code
_entity_poly.pdbx_strand_id
1 'polypeptide(L)'
;MEMFCKDGYIPWETLIYITGEITYGGRVTDAQDQRCLRTILKFFFRPETLKPKYKYSESGIYYPPLVKTLATVKAYIESLPLIDEPEMFGLHENANIAFQLNETNALLATILDVQPRIVAADGGMSNDDITYELAEAVLDRLIDKLDIERANPNMFTLDAKGRINSLTIVLMQETERFNKLLIIIKFACNAHGSSPRL
;
A
#
# COMPACT_ATOMS: atom_id res chain seq x y z
N MET A 1 32.40 16.63 -12.29
CA MET A 1 31.40 16.83 -13.37
C MET A 1 32.01 17.04 -14.76
N GLU A 2 33.35 17.10 -14.92
CA GLU A 2 33.98 17.18 -16.27
C GLU A 2 34.00 15.85 -17.05
N MET A 3 33.58 14.74 -16.43
CA MET A 3 33.65 13.41 -17.05
C MET A 3 32.46 13.09 -17.97
N PHE A 4 31.37 13.86 -17.95
CA PHE A 4 30.13 13.52 -18.67
C PHE A 4 29.74 14.49 -19.80
N CYS A 5 30.43 15.63 -19.96
CA CYS A 5 30.04 16.68 -20.92
C CYS A 5 31.19 17.12 -21.83
N LYS A 6 32.03 16.18 -22.30
CA LYS A 6 33.16 16.54 -23.20
C LYS A 6 32.73 16.80 -24.65
N ASP A 7 31.56 16.33 -25.10
CA ASP A 7 31.16 16.39 -26.53
C ASP A 7 29.76 16.98 -26.78
N GLY A 8 29.18 17.73 -25.83
CA GLY A 8 27.82 18.28 -25.98
C GLY A 8 26.69 17.24 -25.99
N TYR A 9 27.03 15.95 -25.89
CA TYR A 9 26.10 14.84 -25.72
C TYR A 9 25.81 14.63 -24.23
N ILE A 10 24.53 14.64 -23.86
CA ILE A 10 24.09 14.37 -22.49
C ILE A 10 23.70 12.88 -22.41
N PRO A 11 24.41 12.05 -21.63
CA PRO A 11 24.11 10.62 -21.51
C PRO A 11 22.95 10.38 -20.54
N TRP A 12 21.72 10.53 -21.01
CA TRP A 12 20.49 10.39 -20.21
C TRP A 12 20.37 9.04 -19.49
N GLU A 13 20.69 7.95 -20.19
CA GLU A 13 20.63 6.60 -19.60
C GLU A 13 21.62 6.45 -18.44
N THR A 14 22.82 7.03 -18.58
CA THR A 14 23.84 7.02 -17.53
C THR A 14 23.39 7.82 -16.32
N LEU A 15 22.74 8.98 -16.51
CA LEU A 15 22.17 9.76 -15.41
C LEU A 15 21.10 8.98 -14.65
N ILE A 16 20.18 8.35 -15.37
CA ILE A 16 19.11 7.52 -14.77
C ILE A 16 19.72 6.34 -14.01
N TYR A 17 20.75 5.68 -14.57
CA TYR A 17 21.43 4.56 -13.93
C TYR A 17 22.16 5.00 -12.64
N ILE A 18 22.95 6.07 -12.69
CA ILE A 18 23.67 6.58 -11.52
C ILE A 18 22.71 7.01 -10.41
N THR A 19 21.63 7.72 -10.76
CA THR A 19 20.67 8.18 -9.76
C THR A 19 19.84 7.00 -9.23
N GLY A 20 19.24 6.19 -10.11
CA GLY A 20 18.35 5.09 -9.71
C GLY A 20 19.06 3.94 -9.02
N GLU A 21 20.13 3.41 -9.62
CA GLU A 21 20.78 2.17 -9.18
C GLU A 21 21.89 2.42 -8.15
N ILE A 22 22.70 3.47 -8.35
CA ILE A 22 23.87 3.72 -7.48
C ILE A 22 23.46 4.57 -6.27
N THR A 23 22.73 5.66 -6.49
CA THR A 23 22.39 6.61 -5.43
C THR A 23 21.23 6.10 -4.57
N TYR A 24 20.19 5.57 -5.21
CA TYR A 24 18.98 5.10 -4.54
C TYR A 24 18.85 3.57 -4.45
N GLY A 25 19.61 2.79 -5.22
CA GLY A 25 19.44 1.32 -5.28
C GLY A 25 19.77 0.58 -4.00
N GLY A 26 20.56 1.17 -3.08
CA GLY A 26 20.75 0.64 -1.73
C GLY A 26 19.60 0.92 -0.77
N ARG A 27 18.68 1.82 -1.12
CA ARG A 27 17.52 2.22 -0.30
C ARG A 27 16.20 1.66 -0.81
N VAL A 28 16.11 1.40 -2.11
CA VAL A 28 14.95 0.85 -2.77
C VAL A 28 15.22 -0.62 -3.09
N THR A 29 14.70 -1.52 -2.24
CA THR A 29 14.99 -2.95 -2.32
C THR A 29 13.97 -3.73 -3.15
N ASP A 30 12.75 -3.21 -3.33
CA ASP A 30 11.72 -3.86 -4.13
C ASP A 30 11.87 -3.56 -5.62
N ALA A 31 11.69 -4.58 -6.45
CA ALA A 31 11.86 -4.47 -7.90
C ALA A 31 10.79 -3.58 -8.54
N GLN A 32 9.57 -3.53 -7.99
CA GLN A 32 8.52 -2.63 -8.50
C GLN A 32 8.81 -1.19 -8.11
N ASP A 33 9.29 -0.95 -6.90
CA ASP A 33 9.69 0.40 -6.46
C ASP A 33 10.87 0.92 -7.29
N GLN A 34 11.85 0.07 -7.59
CA GLN A 34 12.97 0.41 -8.46
C GLN A 34 12.50 0.72 -9.89
N ARG A 35 11.52 -0.03 -10.41
CA ARG A 35 10.88 0.26 -11.70
C ARG A 35 10.12 1.59 -11.68
N CYS A 36 9.40 1.88 -10.59
CA CYS A 36 8.67 3.13 -10.40
C CYS A 36 9.64 4.32 -10.38
N LEU A 37 10.68 4.25 -9.55
CA LEU A 37 11.74 5.25 -9.44
C LEU A 37 12.37 5.54 -10.81
N ARG A 38 12.74 4.50 -11.56
CA ARG A 38 13.31 4.67 -12.91
C ARG A 38 12.35 5.35 -13.87
N THR A 39 11.04 5.11 -13.72
CA THR A 39 10.00 5.74 -14.56
C THR A 39 9.86 7.22 -14.22
N ILE A 40 9.88 7.58 -12.93
CA ILE A 40 9.89 8.97 -12.46
C ILE A 40 11.16 9.68 -12.93
N LEU A 41 12.34 9.09 -12.75
CA LEU A 41 13.61 9.67 -13.21
C LEU A 41 13.62 9.89 -14.73
N LYS A 42 13.06 8.94 -15.49
CA LYS A 42 12.88 9.11 -16.94
C LYS A 42 11.99 10.30 -17.28
N PHE A 43 11.06 10.73 -16.44
CA PHE A 43 10.24 11.91 -16.70
C PHE A 43 11.06 13.21 -16.59
N PHE A 44 11.92 13.32 -15.58
CA PHE A 44 12.76 14.51 -15.37
C PHE A 44 14.02 14.55 -16.26
N PHE A 45 14.62 13.39 -16.55
CA PHE A 45 15.82 13.26 -17.38
C PHE A 45 15.46 12.95 -18.85
N ARG A 46 14.84 13.90 -19.55
CA ARG A 46 14.56 13.83 -20.99
C ARG A 46 15.16 15.00 -21.76
N PRO A 47 15.52 14.82 -23.05
CA PRO A 47 15.91 15.94 -23.92
C PRO A 47 14.84 17.03 -24.02
N GLU A 48 13.57 16.66 -23.87
CA GLU A 48 12.42 17.57 -23.94
C GLU A 48 12.42 18.60 -22.82
N THR A 49 12.99 18.29 -21.65
CA THR A 49 13.03 19.21 -20.50
C THR A 49 13.95 20.41 -20.76
N LEU A 50 14.86 20.30 -21.72
CA LEU A 50 15.74 21.38 -22.17
C LEU A 50 15.05 22.32 -23.18
N LYS A 51 13.88 21.96 -23.70
CA LYS A 51 13.16 22.81 -24.66
C LYS A 51 12.57 24.03 -23.94
N PRO A 52 12.58 25.22 -24.57
CA PRO A 52 11.94 26.40 -24.00
C PRO A 52 10.43 26.14 -23.86
N LYS A 53 9.86 26.56 -22.71
CA LYS A 53 8.45 26.35 -22.33
C LYS A 53 8.06 24.91 -21.98
N TYR A 54 9.02 24.02 -21.69
CA TYR A 54 8.69 22.73 -21.11
C TYR A 54 7.98 22.90 -19.75
N LYS A 55 6.97 22.09 -19.49
CA LYS A 55 6.19 22.06 -18.25
C LYS A 55 6.20 20.64 -17.71
N TYR A 56 6.36 20.50 -16.39
CA TYR A 56 6.37 19.20 -15.70
C TYR A 56 4.97 18.66 -15.41
N SER A 57 3.94 19.50 -15.51
CA SER A 57 2.54 19.12 -15.29
C SER A 57 1.63 19.91 -16.24
N GLU A 58 0.46 19.37 -16.54
CA GLU A 58 -0.65 19.95 -17.29
C GLU A 58 -1.09 21.30 -16.70
N SER A 59 -1.12 21.42 -15.37
CA SER A 59 -1.33 22.67 -14.64
C SER A 59 -0.36 23.78 -15.09
N GLY A 60 0.85 23.41 -15.51
CA GLY A 60 1.81 24.31 -16.15
C GLY A 60 2.43 25.36 -15.23
N ILE A 61 2.20 25.22 -13.92
CA ILE A 61 2.82 26.00 -12.85
C ILE A 61 4.27 25.55 -12.65
N TYR A 62 4.53 24.25 -12.79
CA TYR A 62 5.84 23.64 -12.64
C TYR A 62 6.62 23.65 -13.96
N TYR A 63 7.67 24.46 -14.04
CA TYR A 63 8.58 24.52 -15.20
C TYR A 63 10.02 24.81 -14.78
N PRO A 64 11.02 24.44 -15.60
CA PRO A 64 12.42 24.80 -15.34
C PRO A 64 12.64 26.28 -15.68
N PRO A 65 13.01 27.16 -14.72
CA PRO A 65 13.30 28.55 -15.01
C PRO A 65 14.54 28.67 -15.92
N LEU A 66 14.41 29.41 -17.03
CA LEU A 66 15.49 29.63 -18.02
C LEU A 66 16.64 30.51 -17.49
N VAL A 67 16.50 31.07 -16.28
CA VAL A 67 17.37 32.10 -15.74
C VAL A 67 18.40 31.48 -14.79
N LYS A 68 19.68 31.85 -14.95
CA LYS A 68 20.81 31.30 -14.19
C LYS A 68 21.05 31.97 -12.82
N THR A 69 20.24 32.96 -12.46
CA THR A 69 20.43 33.72 -11.23
C THR A 69 19.69 33.06 -10.08
N LEU A 70 20.41 32.77 -9.00
CA LEU A 70 19.87 32.11 -7.80
C LEU A 70 18.67 32.86 -7.21
N ALA A 71 18.70 34.20 -7.19
CA ALA A 71 17.60 35.02 -6.69
C ALA A 71 16.28 34.78 -7.45
N THR A 72 16.35 34.60 -8.77
CA THR A 72 15.18 34.36 -9.62
C THR A 72 14.62 32.95 -9.43
N VAL A 73 15.49 31.95 -9.25
CA VAL A 73 15.08 30.58 -8.93
C VAL A 73 14.40 30.53 -7.56
N LYS A 74 14.93 31.25 -6.57
CA LYS A 74 14.34 31.33 -5.23
C LYS A 74 12.96 31.98 -5.25
N ALA A 75 12.82 33.12 -5.94
CA ALA A 75 11.53 33.79 -6.09
C ALA A 75 10.48 32.92 -6.79
N TYR A 76 10.90 32.10 -7.76
CA TYR A 76 10.02 31.12 -8.40
C TYR A 76 9.58 30.02 -7.44
N ILE A 77 10.50 29.42 -6.68
CA ILE A 77 10.15 28.41 -5.67
C ILE A 77 9.18 28.99 -4.62
N GLU A 78 9.39 30.23 -4.19
CA GLU A 78 8.50 30.92 -3.25
C GLU A 78 7.11 31.25 -3.83
N SER A 79 6.98 31.29 -5.17
CA SER A 79 5.69 31.50 -5.84
C SER A 79 4.85 30.24 -6.01
N LEU A 80 5.43 29.06 -5.74
CA LEU A 80 4.73 27.78 -5.86
C LEU A 80 3.72 27.59 -4.71
N PRO A 81 2.64 26.84 -4.94
CA PRO A 81 1.68 26.53 -3.90
C PRO A 81 2.33 25.72 -2.77
N LEU A 82 1.84 25.92 -1.54
CA LEU A 82 2.30 25.15 -0.38
C LEU A 82 1.84 23.68 -0.45
N ILE A 83 0.71 23.44 -1.13
CA ILE A 83 0.13 22.12 -1.33
C ILE A 83 0.26 21.80 -2.82
N ASP A 84 1.10 20.82 -3.13
CA ASP A 84 1.31 20.35 -4.50
C ASP A 84 0.19 19.39 -4.92
N GLU A 85 -0.27 19.52 -6.16
CA GLU A 85 -1.24 18.59 -6.72
C GLU A 85 -0.60 17.23 -7.08
N PRO A 86 -1.35 16.11 -6.97
CA PRO A 86 -0.84 14.76 -7.27
C PRO A 86 -0.28 14.63 -8.70
N GLU A 87 -0.79 15.46 -9.59
CA GLU A 87 -0.43 15.52 -11.01
C GLU A 87 1.08 15.77 -11.22
N MET A 88 1.72 16.55 -10.35
CA MET A 88 3.16 16.82 -10.40
C MET A 88 4.00 15.54 -10.28
N PHE A 89 3.49 14.56 -9.53
CA PHE A 89 4.11 13.25 -9.34
C PHE A 89 3.64 12.21 -10.38
N GLY A 90 2.83 12.62 -11.35
CA GLY A 90 2.20 11.71 -12.33
C GLY A 90 1.11 10.83 -11.71
N LEU A 91 0.52 11.24 -10.60
CA LEU A 91 -0.55 10.52 -9.91
C LEU A 91 -1.92 11.06 -10.33
N HIS A 92 -2.92 10.17 -10.27
CA HIS A 92 -4.32 10.54 -10.50
C HIS A 92 -4.88 11.35 -9.31
N GLU A 93 -5.84 12.24 -9.56
CA GLU A 93 -6.48 13.09 -8.54
C GLU A 93 -7.03 12.30 -7.33
N ASN A 94 -7.55 11.08 -7.59
CA ASN A 94 -7.98 10.13 -6.55
C ASN A 94 -6.92 9.82 -5.48
N ALA A 95 -5.62 10.00 -5.76
CA ALA A 95 -4.57 9.88 -4.76
C ALA A 95 -4.75 10.89 -3.62
N ASN A 96 -5.25 12.10 -3.93
CA ASN A 96 -5.55 13.11 -2.93
C ASN A 96 -6.70 12.67 -2.01
N ILE A 97 -7.74 12.03 -2.57
CA ILE A 97 -8.85 11.49 -1.78
C ILE A 97 -8.35 10.42 -0.80
N ALA A 98 -7.53 9.48 -1.27
CA ALA A 98 -6.96 8.43 -0.43
C ALA A 98 -6.06 9.02 0.68
N PHE A 99 -5.25 10.02 0.35
CA PHE A 99 -4.42 10.73 1.33
C PHE A 99 -5.27 11.43 2.40
N GLN A 100 -6.27 12.21 2.00
CA GLN A 100 -7.18 12.93 2.90
C GLN A 100 -7.97 11.98 3.82
N LEU A 101 -8.43 10.84 3.28
CA LEU A 101 -9.09 9.81 4.08
C LEU A 101 -8.15 9.24 5.13
N ASN A 102 -6.90 8.95 4.77
CA ASN A 102 -5.91 8.41 5.70
C ASN A 102 -5.56 9.43 6.79
N GLU A 103 -5.35 10.69 6.43
CA GLU A 103 -5.08 11.78 7.37
C GLU A 103 -6.27 12.00 8.33
N THR A 104 -7.50 11.99 7.80
CA THR A 104 -8.72 12.11 8.61
C THR A 104 -8.86 10.94 9.57
N ASN A 105 -8.61 9.71 9.12
CA ASN A 105 -8.65 8.53 9.99
C ASN A 105 -7.59 8.59 11.09
N ALA A 106 -6.37 9.03 10.77
CA ALA A 106 -5.31 9.21 11.76
C ALA A 106 -5.68 10.27 12.80
N LEU A 107 -6.29 11.39 12.36
CA LEU A 107 -6.78 12.44 13.24
C LEU A 107 -7.89 11.92 14.15
N LEU A 108 -8.88 11.21 13.61
CA LEU A 108 -9.98 10.62 14.39
C LEU A 108 -9.47 9.59 15.40
N ALA A 109 -8.53 8.73 15.01
CA ALA A 109 -7.89 7.78 15.92
C ALA A 109 -7.17 8.52 17.07
N THR A 110 -6.45 9.59 16.75
CA THR A 110 -5.77 10.43 17.76
C THR A 110 -6.77 11.09 18.71
N ILE A 111 -7.92 11.56 18.20
CA ILE A 111 -8.98 12.13 19.04
C ILE A 111 -9.55 11.06 19.99
N LEU A 112 -9.82 9.85 19.48
CA LEU A 112 -10.31 8.73 20.30
C LEU A 112 -9.29 8.33 21.37
N ASP A 113 -8.00 8.36 21.06
CA ASP A 113 -6.93 8.04 22.02
C ASP A 113 -6.80 9.09 23.14
N VAL A 114 -7.03 10.37 22.82
CA VAL A 114 -7.01 11.47 23.79
C VAL A 114 -8.31 11.57 24.58
N GLN A 115 -9.42 11.03 24.07
CA GLN A 115 -10.70 11.03 24.76
C GLN A 115 -10.53 10.33 26.11
N PRO A 116 -10.76 11.03 27.24
CA PRO A 116 -10.61 10.41 28.54
C PRO A 116 -11.65 9.29 28.62
N ARG A 117 -11.20 8.08 28.96
CA ARG A 117 -12.05 6.93 29.29
C ARG A 117 -12.77 7.21 30.61
N ILE A 118 -13.56 8.28 30.66
CA ILE A 118 -14.54 8.50 31.69
C ILE A 118 -15.60 7.45 31.40
N VAL A 119 -15.56 6.37 32.17
CA VAL A 119 -16.64 5.39 32.22
C VAL A 119 -17.87 6.19 32.61
N ALA A 120 -18.69 6.55 31.60
CA ALA A 120 -20.04 6.98 31.84
C ALA A 120 -20.76 5.77 32.41
N ALA A 121 -20.81 5.72 33.74
CA ALA A 121 -21.63 4.79 34.49
C ALA A 121 -23.09 5.15 34.26
N ASP A 122 -23.62 4.88 33.07
CA ASP A 122 -25.05 4.92 32.82
C ASP A 122 -25.43 3.97 31.66
N GLY A 123 -25.93 2.79 32.04
CA GLY A 123 -26.89 1.99 31.26
C GLY A 123 -26.46 1.26 29.98
N GLY A 124 -25.27 1.49 29.43
CA GLY A 124 -24.79 0.76 28.23
C GLY A 124 -24.19 -0.61 28.54
N MET A 125 -24.29 -1.56 27.61
CA MET A 125 -23.54 -2.83 27.67
C MET A 125 -22.06 -2.54 27.88
N SER A 126 -21.38 -3.32 28.74
CA SER A 126 -19.93 -3.18 28.91
C SER A 126 -19.24 -3.40 27.57
N ASN A 127 -18.08 -2.77 27.36
CA ASN A 127 -17.24 -3.09 26.20
C ASN A 127 -16.98 -4.61 26.12
N ASP A 128 -16.83 -5.26 27.27
CA ASP A 128 -16.67 -6.71 27.36
C ASP A 128 -17.93 -7.45 26.87
N ASP A 129 -19.13 -6.99 27.24
CA ASP A 129 -20.40 -7.58 26.78
C ASP A 129 -20.56 -7.43 25.25
N ILE A 130 -20.19 -6.27 24.68
CA ILE A 130 -20.22 -6.03 23.23
C ILE A 130 -19.21 -6.95 22.51
N THR A 131 -18.00 -7.11 23.07
CA THR A 131 -17.02 -8.03 22.49
C THR A 131 -17.48 -9.48 22.56
N TYR A 132 -18.23 -9.85 23.60
CA TYR A 132 -18.77 -11.18 23.79
C TYR A 132 -19.88 -11.49 22.79
N GLU A 133 -20.85 -10.58 22.64
CA GLU A 133 -21.92 -10.70 21.65
C GLU A 133 -21.36 -10.81 20.23
N LEU A 134 -20.33 -10.02 19.91
CA LEU A 134 -19.65 -10.10 18.62
C LEU A 134 -18.92 -11.44 18.44
N ALA A 135 -18.26 -11.94 19.49
CA ALA A 135 -17.58 -13.24 19.44
C ALA A 135 -18.57 -14.39 19.21
N GLU A 136 -19.73 -14.36 19.85
CA GLU A 136 -20.81 -15.34 19.68
C GLU A 136 -21.40 -15.26 18.25
N ALA A 137 -21.68 -14.05 17.76
CA ALA A 137 -22.16 -13.84 16.39
C ALA A 137 -21.16 -14.30 15.32
N VAL A 138 -19.85 -14.20 15.60
CA VAL A 138 -18.79 -14.72 14.73
C VAL A 138 -18.72 -16.25 14.81
N LEU A 139 -18.82 -16.84 15.99
CA LEU A 139 -18.86 -18.29 16.20
C LEU A 139 -20.04 -18.94 15.45
N ASP A 140 -21.22 -18.34 15.51
CA ASP A 140 -22.43 -18.83 14.83
C ASP A 140 -22.31 -18.81 13.30
N ARG A 141 -21.50 -17.88 12.75
CA ARG A 141 -21.26 -17.77 11.31
C ARG A 141 -20.12 -18.65 10.82
N LEU A 142 -19.28 -19.16 11.73
CA LEU A 142 -18.13 -19.98 11.38
C LEU A 142 -18.56 -21.43 11.11
N ILE A 143 -18.07 -21.97 9.99
CA ILE A 143 -18.28 -23.38 9.65
C ILE A 143 -17.44 -24.25 10.58
N ASP A 144 -17.99 -25.37 11.04
CA ASP A 144 -17.30 -26.24 12.00
C ASP A 144 -16.04 -26.90 11.44
N LYS A 145 -16.14 -27.36 10.19
CA LYS A 145 -15.09 -28.03 9.46
C LYS A 145 -15.37 -27.92 7.97
N LEU A 146 -14.33 -27.64 7.20
CA LEU A 146 -14.37 -27.80 5.76
C LEU A 146 -14.14 -29.28 5.44
N ASP A 147 -15.22 -29.99 5.08
CA ASP A 147 -15.16 -31.38 4.68
C ASP A 147 -14.77 -31.52 3.21
N ILE A 148 -13.57 -32.05 2.99
CA ILE A 148 -13.01 -32.33 1.67
C ILE A 148 -13.88 -33.35 0.90
N GLU A 149 -14.64 -34.18 1.62
CA GLU A 149 -15.56 -35.17 1.04
C GLU A 149 -16.80 -34.54 0.37
N ARG A 150 -17.14 -33.30 0.71
CA ARG A 150 -18.18 -32.51 0.01
C ARG A 150 -17.67 -31.81 -1.24
N ALA A 151 -16.36 -31.84 -1.50
CA ALA A 151 -15.81 -31.30 -2.72
C ALA A 151 -16.22 -32.15 -3.94
N ASN A 152 -16.33 -31.51 -5.10
CA ASN A 152 -16.83 -32.16 -6.31
C ASN A 152 -16.00 -33.44 -6.64
N PRO A 153 -16.63 -34.62 -6.78
CA PRO A 153 -15.94 -35.89 -7.06
C PRO A 153 -15.06 -35.83 -8.32
N ASN A 154 -15.40 -34.97 -9.28
CA ASN A 154 -14.64 -34.75 -10.51
C ASN A 154 -13.25 -34.14 -10.26
N MET A 155 -12.99 -33.58 -9.07
CA MET A 155 -11.70 -32.99 -8.72
C MET A 155 -10.70 -34.05 -8.23
N PHE A 156 -11.18 -35.24 -7.85
CA PHE A 156 -10.34 -36.36 -7.38
C PHE A 156 -10.11 -37.42 -8.47
N THR A 157 -10.55 -37.17 -9.71
CA THR A 157 -10.31 -38.10 -10.82
C THR A 157 -8.83 -38.16 -11.15
N LEU A 158 -8.31 -39.38 -11.30
CA LEU A 158 -6.94 -39.61 -11.72
C LEU A 158 -6.79 -39.25 -13.20
N ASP A 159 -5.75 -38.48 -13.51
CA ASP A 159 -5.37 -38.19 -14.90
C ASP A 159 -4.97 -39.50 -15.62
N ALA A 160 -4.86 -39.48 -16.95
CA ALA A 160 -4.52 -40.65 -17.78
C ALA A 160 -3.19 -41.36 -17.41
N LYS A 161 -2.38 -40.73 -16.54
CA LYS A 161 -1.12 -41.24 -15.98
C LYS A 161 -1.21 -41.69 -14.51
N GLY A 162 -2.42 -41.85 -13.95
CA GLY A 162 -2.63 -42.30 -12.57
C GLY A 162 -2.23 -41.30 -11.48
N ARG A 163 -2.16 -40.01 -11.81
CA ARG A 163 -1.76 -38.94 -10.89
C ARG A 163 -2.96 -38.10 -10.49
N ILE A 164 -2.99 -37.69 -9.23
CA ILE A 164 -3.95 -36.69 -8.74
C ILE A 164 -3.53 -35.33 -9.30
N ASN A 165 -4.51 -34.51 -9.71
CA ASN A 165 -4.24 -33.16 -10.20
C ASN A 165 -3.56 -32.32 -9.10
N SER A 166 -2.50 -31.57 -9.46
CA SER A 166 -1.77 -30.71 -8.53
C SER A 166 -2.68 -29.70 -7.82
N LEU A 167 -3.75 -29.23 -8.47
CA LEU A 167 -4.74 -28.34 -7.88
C LEU A 167 -5.51 -28.99 -6.73
N THR A 168 -5.83 -30.28 -6.87
CA THR A 168 -6.53 -31.07 -5.84
C THR A 168 -5.64 -31.29 -4.61
N ILE A 169 -4.34 -31.47 -4.82
CA ILE A 169 -3.36 -31.58 -3.72
C ILE A 169 -3.25 -30.25 -2.96
N VAL A 170 -3.16 -29.13 -3.67
CA VAL A 170 -3.13 -27.79 -3.04
C VAL A 170 -4.44 -27.52 -2.29
N LEU A 171 -5.59 -27.87 -2.86
CA LEU A 171 -6.88 -27.72 -2.21
C LEU A 171 -6.96 -28.53 -0.91
N MET A 172 -6.46 -29.77 -0.90
CA MET A 172 -6.42 -30.60 0.30
C MET A 172 -5.53 -29.97 1.39
N GLN A 173 -4.34 -29.48 1.01
CA GLN A 173 -3.42 -28.81 1.93
C GLN A 173 -4.00 -27.51 2.49
N GLU A 174 -4.61 -26.68 1.65
CA GLU A 174 -5.26 -25.45 2.10
C GLU A 174 -6.46 -25.76 2.99
N THR A 175 -7.25 -26.79 2.68
CA THR A 175 -8.37 -27.20 3.54
C THR A 175 -7.92 -27.66 4.92
N GLU A 176 -6.83 -28.43 5.00
CA GLU A 176 -6.22 -28.78 6.30
C GLU A 176 -5.71 -27.55 7.05
N ARG A 177 -5.09 -26.59 6.34
CA ARG A 177 -4.59 -25.33 6.93
C ARG A 177 -5.74 -24.46 7.45
N PHE A 178 -6.83 -24.33 6.70
CA PHE A 178 -8.04 -23.63 7.12
C PHE A 178 -8.71 -24.32 8.31
N ASN A 179 -8.80 -25.65 8.32
CA ASN A 179 -9.34 -26.39 9.45
C ASN A 179 -8.50 -26.17 10.74
N LYS A 180 -7.17 -26.12 10.64
CA LYS A 180 -6.30 -25.74 11.77
C LYS A 180 -6.57 -24.31 12.24
N LEU A 181 -6.75 -23.37 11.32
CA LEU A 181 -7.08 -21.98 11.65
C LEU A 181 -8.45 -21.86 12.33
N LEU A 182 -9.47 -22.57 11.85
CA LEU A 182 -10.81 -22.60 12.44
C LEU A 182 -10.78 -23.08 13.89
N ILE A 183 -9.97 -24.11 14.21
CA ILE A 183 -9.79 -24.58 15.59
C ILE A 183 -9.21 -23.47 16.48
N ILE A 184 -8.20 -22.74 16.00
CA ILE A 184 -7.55 -21.66 16.76
C ILE A 184 -8.53 -20.49 16.98
N ILE A 185 -9.26 -20.07 15.94
CA ILE A 185 -10.25 -18.98 16.04
C ILE A 185 -11.34 -19.34 17.06
N LYS A 186 -11.87 -20.57 16.97
CA LYS A 186 -12.88 -21.06 17.91
C LYS A 186 -12.36 -21.15 19.34
N PHE A 187 -11.13 -21.63 19.51
CA PHE A 187 -10.49 -21.65 20.82
C PHE A 187 -10.35 -20.23 21.39
N ALA A 188 -9.91 -19.26 20.58
CA ALA A 188 -9.78 -17.88 21.02
C ALA A 188 -11.13 -17.25 21.41
N CYS A 189 -12.16 -17.39 20.58
CA CYS A 189 -13.51 -16.89 20.88
C CYS A 189 -14.10 -17.56 22.14
N ASN A 190 -13.92 -18.89 22.31
CA ASN A 190 -14.38 -19.61 23.50
C ASN A 190 -13.58 -19.27 24.76
N ALA A 191 -12.28 -18.98 24.65
CA ALA A 191 -11.44 -18.58 25.77
C ALA A 191 -11.87 -17.22 26.34
N HIS A 192 -12.22 -16.27 25.47
CA HIS A 192 -12.88 -15.02 25.89
C HIS A 192 -14.31 -15.26 26.41
N GLY A 193 -14.97 -16.32 25.92
CA GLY A 193 -16.23 -16.87 26.40
C GLY A 193 -16.22 -17.35 27.87
N SER A 194 -15.06 -17.81 28.34
CA SER A 194 -14.93 -18.60 29.57
C SER A 194 -14.39 -17.81 30.77
N SER A 195 -14.16 -16.50 30.64
CA SER A 195 -13.75 -15.69 31.79
C SER A 195 -14.91 -15.63 32.79
N PRO A 196 -14.79 -16.26 33.97
CA PRO A 196 -15.89 -16.35 34.90
C PRO A 196 -16.20 -14.96 35.43
N ARG A 197 -17.48 -14.60 35.37
CA ARG A 197 -18.08 -13.51 36.14
C ARG A 197 -17.69 -13.73 37.61
N LEU A 198 -16.73 -12.95 38.11
CA LEU A 198 -16.47 -12.74 39.53
C LEU A 198 -17.12 -11.43 39.94
#